data_AF-A0A1J5HAK2-F1
#
_entry.id   AF-A0A1J5HAK2-F1
#
_cell.length_a   1.000
_cell.length_b   1.000
_cell.length_c   1.000
_cell.angle_alpha   90.00
_cell.angle_beta   90.00
_cell.angle_gamma   90.00
#
_symmetry.space_group_name_H-M   'P 1'
#
loop_
_entity.id
_entity.type
_entity.pdbx_description
1 polymer ?
#
loop_
_entity_poly.entity_id
_entity_poly.type
_entity_poly.pdbx_seq_one_letter_code
_entity_poly.pdbx_strand_id
1 'polypeptide(L)'
;MKSFLLAFIVLLLLHACVGNDPAPKFAYEANPAYTGGYVEFFGPYYAEYKNNNNVISLSIWSDSLHVNDQETLVGFGQFLSIEDIFVSPTSHFLPAGIYRASESGEAFTFYPGKKIEVDAMSINTGAFIYYFEKIVKYDIQKYIANGSFEVSIAEGKHTIKCNFTLADSTKITGVYSDSLLHFDQSTIPAGATRTKLKLQTR
;
A
#
# COMPACT_ATOMS: atom_id res chain seq x y z
N MET A 1 -41.68 26.01 41.78
CA MET A 1 -41.56 24.72 41.07
C MET A 1 -41.39 24.84 39.55
N LYS A 2 -42.22 25.60 38.82
CA LYS A 2 -42.13 25.71 37.34
C LYS A 2 -40.79 26.27 36.82
N SER A 3 -40.17 27.20 37.54
CA SER A 3 -38.90 27.83 37.12
C SER A 3 -37.67 26.91 37.31
N PHE A 4 -37.75 25.95 38.23
CA PHE A 4 -36.67 24.98 38.49
C PHE A 4 -36.64 23.87 37.43
N LEU A 5 -37.82 23.45 36.95
CA LEU A 5 -37.95 22.47 35.87
C LEU A 5 -37.38 23.00 34.55
N LEU A 6 -37.60 24.30 34.26
CA LEU A 6 -37.08 24.96 33.06
C LEU A 6 -35.54 25.03 33.06
N ALA A 7 -34.94 25.34 34.21
CA ALA A 7 -33.48 25.37 34.36
C ALA A 7 -32.85 23.98 34.16
N PHE A 8 -33.51 22.91 34.62
CA PHE A 8 -33.04 21.54 34.47
C PHE A 8 -33.09 21.04 33.01
N ILE A 9 -34.13 21.42 32.26
CA ILE A 9 -34.28 21.08 30.84
C ILE A 9 -33.22 21.80 29.99
N VAL A 10 -32.91 23.08 30.30
CA VAL A 10 -31.85 23.83 29.61
C VAL A 10 -30.46 23.23 29.88
N LEU A 11 -30.20 22.73 31.11
CA LEU A 11 -28.94 22.06 31.44
C LEU A 11 -28.75 20.72 30.71
N LEU A 12 -29.84 19.97 30.49
CA LEU A 12 -29.85 18.73 29.72
C LEU A 12 -29.61 18.97 28.22
N LEU A 13 -30.16 20.06 27.66
CA LEU A 13 -29.93 20.44 26.25
C LEU A 13 -28.50 20.89 25.99
N LEU A 14 -27.81 21.47 27.00
CA LEU A 14 -26.39 21.84 26.89
C LEU A 14 -25.45 20.62 26.95
N HIS A 15 -25.83 19.54 27.63
CA HIS A 15 -25.06 18.28 27.62
C HIS A 15 -25.28 17.43 26.36
N ALA A 16 -26.38 17.64 25.62
CA ALA A 16 -26.61 17.00 24.33
C ALA A 16 -25.73 17.59 23.20
N CYS A 17 -24.94 18.64 23.50
CA CYS A 17 -24.00 19.28 22.59
C CYS A 17 -22.54 18.99 22.98
N VAL A 18 -22.26 17.86 23.63
CA VAL A 18 -20.91 17.28 23.56
C VAL A 18 -20.81 16.69 22.15
N GLY A 19 -20.26 17.51 21.25
CA GLY A 19 -20.13 17.19 19.85
C GLY A 19 -19.51 15.81 19.66
N ASN A 20 -20.01 15.08 18.68
CA ASN A 20 -19.21 14.09 17.98
C ASN A 20 -18.02 14.84 17.35
N ASP A 21 -17.02 15.18 18.16
CA ASP A 21 -15.74 15.60 17.64
C ASP A 21 -15.29 14.46 16.71
N PRO A 22 -14.98 14.74 15.44
CA PRO A 22 -14.46 13.70 14.57
C PRO A 22 -13.25 13.12 15.29
N ALA A 23 -13.25 11.79 15.45
CA ALA A 23 -12.11 11.09 16.02
C ALA A 23 -10.82 11.67 15.41
N PRO A 24 -9.80 11.98 16.24
CA PRO A 24 -8.60 12.63 15.74
C PRO A 24 -8.07 11.82 14.55
N LYS A 25 -7.85 12.50 13.41
CA LYS A 25 -7.25 11.89 12.22
C LYS A 25 -5.96 11.19 12.64
N PHE A 26 -5.76 9.95 12.24
CA PHE A 26 -4.54 9.22 12.59
C PHE A 26 -3.34 9.97 12.01
N ALA A 27 -2.33 10.18 12.84
CA ALA A 27 -1.05 10.68 12.37
C ALA A 27 -0.30 9.50 11.75
N TYR A 28 -0.16 9.53 10.42
CA TYR A 28 0.56 8.50 9.70
C TYR A 28 2.05 8.54 10.01
N GLU A 29 2.65 7.36 10.21
CA GLU A 29 4.08 7.26 10.49
C GLU A 29 4.87 7.50 9.21
N ALA A 30 5.84 8.41 9.27
CA ALA A 30 6.71 8.71 8.15
C ALA A 30 7.78 7.62 7.97
N ASN A 31 8.10 6.88 9.02
CA ASN A 31 9.11 5.81 9.06
C ASN A 31 8.50 4.47 9.49
N PRO A 32 7.49 3.93 8.77
CA PRO A 32 6.77 2.75 9.22
C PRO A 32 7.71 1.54 9.29
N ALA A 33 7.62 0.79 10.37
CA ALA A 33 8.18 -0.55 10.45
C ALA A 33 7.17 -1.53 9.84
N TYR A 34 7.54 -2.15 8.72
CA TYR A 34 6.74 -3.17 8.08
C TYR A 34 7.17 -4.54 8.59
N THR A 35 6.20 -5.37 8.97
CA THR A 35 6.44 -6.66 9.63
C THR A 35 5.87 -7.84 8.87
N GLY A 36 5.04 -7.61 7.85
CA GLY A 36 4.52 -8.64 6.97
C GLY A 36 4.63 -8.23 5.51
N GLY A 37 4.69 -9.21 4.62
CA GLY A 37 4.79 -8.95 3.20
C GLY A 37 4.91 -10.19 2.32
N TYR A 38 4.72 -9.97 1.03
CA TYR A 38 4.94 -10.97 -0.01
C TYR A 38 5.34 -10.31 -1.33
N VAL A 39 5.85 -11.14 -2.25
CA VAL A 39 6.15 -10.79 -3.63
C VAL A 39 5.38 -11.68 -4.59
N GLU A 40 4.97 -11.11 -5.71
CA GLU A 40 4.31 -11.84 -6.80
C GLU A 40 5.13 -11.68 -8.07
N PHE A 41 5.42 -12.79 -8.74
CA PHE A 41 6.13 -12.80 -10.02
C PHE A 41 5.18 -13.00 -11.18
N PHE A 42 5.22 -12.09 -12.15
CA PHE A 42 4.32 -12.10 -13.31
C PHE A 42 5.05 -12.47 -14.62
N GLY A 43 6.32 -12.85 -14.56
CA GLY A 43 7.12 -13.11 -15.76
C GLY A 43 7.22 -11.87 -16.67
N PRO A 44 7.39 -12.05 -17.98
CA PRO A 44 7.57 -10.96 -18.93
C PRO A 44 6.22 -10.31 -19.30
N TYR A 45 5.53 -9.76 -18.30
CA TYR A 45 4.15 -9.28 -18.40
C TYR A 45 3.93 -8.21 -19.49
N TYR A 46 4.97 -7.44 -19.82
CA TYR A 46 4.93 -6.39 -20.85
C TYR A 46 5.65 -6.76 -22.16
N ALA A 47 5.87 -8.06 -22.43
CA ALA A 47 6.56 -8.53 -23.63
C ALA A 47 5.94 -8.02 -24.94
N GLU A 48 4.61 -7.95 -25.00
CA GLU A 48 3.88 -7.44 -26.17
C GLU A 48 4.20 -5.96 -26.49
N TYR A 49 4.63 -5.21 -25.47
CA TYR A 49 5.07 -3.82 -25.59
C TYR A 49 6.58 -3.69 -25.75
N LYS A 50 7.26 -4.77 -26.18
CA LYS A 50 8.71 -4.86 -26.39
C LYS A 50 9.55 -4.65 -25.13
N ASN A 51 8.94 -4.86 -23.95
CA ASN A 51 9.67 -4.90 -22.70
C ASN A 51 9.78 -6.36 -22.23
N ASN A 52 10.98 -6.93 -22.37
CA ASN A 52 11.26 -8.32 -22.03
C ASN A 52 11.69 -8.51 -20.57
N ASN A 53 11.76 -7.43 -19.78
CA ASN A 53 12.04 -7.54 -18.35
C ASN A 53 10.90 -8.28 -17.67
N ASN A 54 11.25 -9.08 -16.66
CA ASN A 54 10.24 -9.69 -15.83
C ASN A 54 9.65 -8.66 -14.87
N VAL A 55 8.41 -8.90 -14.45
CA VAL A 55 7.66 -8.02 -13.57
C VAL A 55 7.39 -8.71 -12.25
N ILE A 56 7.61 -7.98 -11.16
CA ILE A 56 7.30 -8.37 -9.80
C ILE A 56 6.40 -7.30 -9.17
N SER A 57 5.54 -7.71 -8.24
CA SER A 57 4.89 -6.79 -7.29
C SER A 57 5.42 -7.05 -5.87
N LEU A 58 5.51 -6.00 -5.07
CA LEU A 58 5.84 -6.06 -3.65
C LEU A 58 4.68 -5.50 -2.84
N SER A 59 4.24 -6.28 -1.85
CA SER A 59 3.21 -5.90 -0.89
C SER A 59 3.77 -6.07 0.52
N ILE A 60 3.83 -5.00 1.31
CA ILE A 60 4.31 -5.03 2.71
C ILE A 60 3.40 -4.19 3.63
N TRP A 61 3.23 -4.59 4.89
CA TRP A 61 2.33 -3.93 5.84
C TRP A 61 2.91 -3.81 7.25
N SER A 62 2.43 -2.82 8.00
CA SER A 62 2.76 -2.61 9.41
C SER A 62 2.13 -3.67 10.32
N ASP A 63 2.67 -3.83 11.52
CA ASP A 63 2.30 -4.84 12.53
C ASP A 63 0.82 -4.86 12.93
N SER A 64 0.17 -3.70 12.89
CA SER A 64 -1.25 -3.54 13.20
C SER A 64 -2.18 -4.08 12.09
N LEU A 65 -1.62 -4.54 10.97
CA LEU A 65 -2.28 -5.27 9.90
C LEU A 65 -1.86 -6.74 9.88
N HIS A 66 -2.80 -7.64 9.64
CA HIS A 66 -2.53 -9.08 9.51
C HIS A 66 -3.46 -9.73 8.51
N VAL A 67 -3.06 -10.89 7.98
CA VAL A 67 -3.90 -11.71 7.11
C VAL A 67 -4.73 -12.65 7.99
N ASN A 68 -6.04 -12.66 7.79
CA ASN A 68 -6.94 -13.59 8.48
C ASN A 68 -7.08 -14.93 7.72
N ASP A 69 -7.87 -15.85 8.28
CA ASP A 69 -8.11 -17.18 7.69
C ASP A 69 -8.82 -17.16 6.32
N GLN A 70 -9.32 -16.00 5.90
CA GLN A 70 -9.95 -15.79 4.59
C GLN A 70 -9.03 -15.05 3.61
N GLU A 71 -7.71 -15.07 3.86
CA GLU A 71 -6.70 -14.42 3.02
C GLU A 71 -6.98 -12.93 2.79
N THR A 72 -7.58 -12.29 3.80
CA THR A 72 -7.94 -10.88 3.77
C THR A 72 -7.02 -10.10 4.70
N LEU A 73 -6.48 -8.98 4.22
CA LEU A 73 -5.71 -8.07 5.07
C LEU A 73 -6.67 -7.27 5.95
N VAL A 74 -6.55 -7.44 7.27
CA VAL A 74 -7.44 -6.86 8.28
C VAL A 74 -6.63 -6.11 9.35
N GLY A 75 -7.26 -5.13 10.00
CA GLY A 75 -6.63 -4.29 11.02
C GLY A 75 -6.64 -2.82 10.64
N PHE A 76 -5.73 -2.04 11.22
CA PHE A 76 -5.48 -0.64 10.88
C PHE A 76 -3.96 -0.47 10.72
N GLY A 77 -3.48 0.49 9.94
CA GLY A 77 -2.04 0.66 9.71
C GLY A 77 -1.67 1.05 8.29
N GLN A 78 -0.41 0.87 7.92
CA GLN A 78 0.13 1.26 6.62
C GLN A 78 0.42 0.02 5.77
N PHE A 79 -0.18 -0.04 4.59
CA PHE A 79 0.05 -1.07 3.58
C PHE A 79 0.66 -0.44 2.33
N LEU A 80 1.91 -0.80 2.03
CA LEU A 80 2.62 -0.39 0.84
C LEU A 80 2.47 -1.46 -0.25
N SER A 81 2.07 -1.02 -1.44
CA SER A 81 2.02 -1.83 -2.65
C SER A 81 2.83 -1.15 -3.74
N ILE A 82 3.80 -1.87 -4.31
CA ILE A 82 4.57 -1.43 -5.46
C ILE A 82 4.30 -2.43 -6.57
N GLU A 83 3.49 -2.01 -7.53
CA GLU A 83 3.24 -2.78 -8.74
C GLU A 83 4.28 -2.43 -9.80
N ASP A 84 4.49 -3.36 -10.72
CA ASP A 84 5.33 -3.14 -11.89
C ASP A 84 6.79 -2.85 -11.53
N ILE A 85 7.37 -3.69 -10.67
CA ILE A 85 8.80 -3.73 -10.40
C ILE A 85 9.47 -4.50 -11.53
N PHE A 86 10.29 -3.82 -12.32
CA PHE A 86 10.99 -4.41 -13.45
C PHE A 86 12.31 -5.01 -12.97
N VAL A 87 12.50 -6.29 -13.24
CA VAL A 87 13.72 -7.04 -12.94
C VAL A 87 14.29 -7.62 -14.23
N SER A 88 15.56 -8.03 -14.21
CA SER A 88 16.21 -8.68 -15.36
C SER A 88 15.33 -9.79 -15.94
N PRO A 89 15.34 -10.04 -17.27
CA PRO A 89 14.60 -11.14 -17.89
C PRO A 89 14.97 -12.53 -17.32
N THR A 90 16.13 -12.65 -16.69
CA THR A 90 16.60 -13.89 -16.05
C THR A 90 16.19 -14.02 -14.58
N SER A 91 15.71 -12.95 -13.96
CA SER A 91 15.34 -12.91 -12.54
C SER A 91 13.90 -13.35 -12.35
N HIS A 92 13.70 -14.35 -11.50
CA HIS A 92 12.37 -14.87 -11.12
C HIS A 92 11.95 -14.42 -9.71
N PHE A 93 12.91 -13.96 -8.91
CA PHE A 93 12.70 -13.42 -7.55
C PHE A 93 13.03 -11.93 -7.53
N LEU A 94 12.74 -11.24 -6.43
CA LEU A 94 13.14 -9.84 -6.21
C LEU A 94 14.65 -9.78 -5.89
N PRO A 95 15.55 -9.41 -6.83
CA PRO A 95 16.97 -9.37 -6.55
C PRO A 95 17.35 -8.22 -5.61
N ALA A 96 18.51 -8.36 -4.96
CA ALA A 96 19.14 -7.24 -4.28
C ALA A 96 19.49 -6.12 -5.27
N GLY A 97 19.33 -4.87 -4.84
CA GLY A 97 19.58 -3.70 -5.68
C GLY A 97 18.79 -2.48 -5.25
N ILE A 98 19.00 -1.37 -5.97
CA ILE A 98 18.29 -0.11 -5.73
C ILE A 98 17.32 0.10 -6.87
N TYR A 99 16.04 0.15 -6.52
CA TYR A 99 14.94 0.32 -7.46
C TYR A 99 14.45 1.76 -7.47
N ARG A 100 14.28 2.35 -8.64
CA ARG A 100 13.87 3.77 -8.77
C ARG A 100 12.52 3.93 -9.44
N ALA A 101 11.76 4.91 -8.98
CA ALA A 101 10.53 5.32 -9.65
C ALA A 101 10.87 5.83 -11.07
N SER A 102 10.31 5.21 -12.10
CA SER A 102 10.55 5.56 -13.50
C SER A 102 9.47 4.95 -14.38
N GLU A 103 9.03 5.64 -15.44
CA GLU A 103 8.13 5.07 -16.45
C GLU A 103 8.88 4.33 -17.58
N SER A 104 10.20 4.11 -17.45
CA SER A 104 11.02 3.50 -18.51
C SER A 104 10.79 2.00 -18.69
N GLY A 105 10.43 1.29 -17.61
CA GLY A 105 10.34 -0.17 -17.60
C GLY A 105 11.70 -0.88 -17.67
N GLU A 106 12.80 -0.15 -17.46
CA GLU A 106 14.15 -0.73 -17.36
C GLU A 106 14.31 -1.57 -16.09
N ALA A 107 15.23 -2.54 -16.10
CA ALA A 107 15.51 -3.33 -14.90
C ALA A 107 15.93 -2.44 -13.73
N PHE A 108 15.53 -2.80 -12.51
CA PHE A 108 15.71 -2.00 -11.30
C PHE A 108 14.95 -0.67 -11.32
N THR A 109 13.80 -0.65 -11.99
CA THR A 109 12.83 0.44 -11.90
C THR A 109 11.46 -0.07 -11.46
N PHE A 110 10.60 0.84 -11.04
CA PHE A 110 9.19 0.56 -10.81
C PHE A 110 8.34 1.74 -11.28
N TYR A 111 7.11 1.48 -11.70
CA TYR A 111 6.21 2.54 -12.12
C TYR A 111 5.71 3.37 -10.94
N PRO A 112 5.77 4.72 -11.01
CA PRO A 112 5.08 5.59 -10.07
C PRO A 112 3.58 5.28 -10.00
N GLY A 113 2.98 5.56 -8.85
CA GLY A 113 1.55 5.40 -8.66
C GLY A 113 0.75 6.43 -9.46
N LYS A 114 -0.29 5.96 -10.14
CA LYS A 114 -1.27 6.83 -10.77
C LYS A 114 -2.67 6.24 -10.76
N LYS A 115 -3.65 7.14 -10.84
CA LYS A 115 -5.04 6.82 -11.14
C LYS A 115 -5.20 6.85 -12.66
N ILE A 116 -5.69 5.78 -13.25
CA ILE A 116 -6.12 5.76 -14.65
C ILE A 116 -7.63 5.55 -14.72
N GLU A 117 -8.27 6.15 -15.72
CA GLU A 117 -9.69 5.96 -16.00
C GLU A 117 -9.80 5.15 -17.30
N VAL A 118 -10.40 3.97 -17.22
CA VAL A 118 -10.63 3.06 -18.36
C VAL A 118 -12.09 2.68 -18.36
N ASP A 119 -12.82 2.97 -19.44
CA ASP A 119 -14.25 2.63 -19.59
C ASP A 119 -15.13 3.04 -18.39
N ALA A 120 -14.93 4.27 -17.90
CA ALA A 120 -15.57 4.84 -16.71
C ALA A 120 -15.26 4.12 -15.38
N MET A 121 -14.29 3.20 -15.36
CA MET A 121 -13.71 2.61 -14.17
C MET A 121 -12.39 3.28 -13.82
N SER A 122 -12.27 3.69 -12.56
CA SER A 122 -10.99 4.10 -12.00
C SER A 122 -10.18 2.87 -11.60
N ILE A 123 -8.95 2.79 -12.11
CA ILE A 123 -7.99 1.75 -11.76
C ILE A 123 -6.75 2.42 -11.17
N ASN A 124 -6.27 1.89 -10.05
CA ASN A 124 -5.00 2.26 -9.45
C ASN A 124 -3.90 1.38 -10.06
N THR A 125 -2.79 1.98 -10.49
CA THR A 125 -1.64 1.27 -11.06
C THR A 125 -0.33 1.84 -10.53
N GLY A 126 0.74 1.04 -10.55
CA GLY A 126 2.06 1.39 -10.06
C GLY A 126 2.15 1.32 -8.53
N ALA A 127 2.81 2.30 -7.92
CA ALA A 127 3.16 2.28 -6.50
C ALA A 127 2.28 3.19 -5.63
N PHE A 128 1.69 2.66 -4.56
CA PHE A 128 0.85 3.43 -3.62
C PHE A 128 0.95 2.88 -2.20
N ILE A 129 0.51 3.71 -1.25
CA ILE A 129 0.36 3.35 0.15
C ILE A 129 -1.10 3.55 0.56
N TYR A 130 -1.68 2.53 1.16
CA TYR A 130 -2.96 2.58 1.85
C TYR A 130 -2.73 2.83 3.33
N TYR A 131 -3.53 3.72 3.90
CA TYR A 131 -3.63 3.94 5.33
C TYR A 131 -5.00 3.45 5.77
N PHE A 132 -5.01 2.31 6.46
CA PHE A 132 -6.21 1.71 7.03
C PHE A 132 -6.46 2.29 8.42
N GLU A 133 -7.65 2.83 8.61
CA GLU A 133 -8.07 3.53 9.81
C GLU A 133 -9.02 2.68 10.65
N LYS A 134 -9.19 3.07 11.92
CA LYS A 134 -10.21 2.44 12.77
C LYS A 134 -11.63 2.65 12.25
N ILE A 135 -11.85 3.76 11.52
CA ILE A 135 -13.12 4.11 10.91
C ILE A 135 -12.90 4.17 9.40
N VAL A 136 -13.46 3.20 8.67
CA VAL A 136 -13.25 2.94 7.23
C VAL A 136 -13.39 4.18 6.35
N LYS A 137 -14.31 5.09 6.67
CA LYS A 137 -14.52 6.33 5.89
C LYS A 137 -13.30 7.28 5.89
N TYR A 138 -12.32 7.04 6.77
CA TYR A 138 -11.08 7.81 6.86
C TYR A 138 -9.91 7.10 6.18
N ASP A 139 -10.09 5.86 5.71
CA ASP A 139 -9.08 5.18 4.91
C ASP A 139 -8.69 6.06 3.73
N ILE A 140 -7.39 6.18 3.50
CA ILE A 140 -6.86 6.99 2.42
C ILE A 140 -5.80 6.20 1.66
N GLN A 141 -5.83 6.35 0.35
CA GLN A 141 -4.79 5.89 -0.54
C GLN A 141 -3.98 7.09 -1.01
N LYS A 142 -2.66 6.96 -1.02
CA LYS A 142 -1.76 7.96 -1.60
C LYS A 142 -0.81 7.30 -2.59
N TYR A 143 -0.61 7.95 -3.73
CA TYR A 143 0.33 7.48 -4.76
C TYR A 143 1.76 7.87 -4.44
N ILE A 144 2.70 6.98 -4.74
CA ILE A 144 4.13 7.28 -4.74
C ILE A 144 4.46 7.95 -6.07
N ALA A 145 4.85 9.22 -6.03
CA ALA A 145 5.18 9.99 -7.22
C ALA A 145 6.66 9.82 -7.63
N ASN A 146 7.56 9.66 -6.65
CA ASN A 146 8.99 9.50 -6.90
C ASN A 146 9.69 8.79 -5.72
N GLY A 147 10.95 8.42 -5.92
CA GLY A 147 11.83 7.89 -4.89
C GLY A 147 12.46 6.56 -5.28
N SER A 148 12.89 5.82 -4.27
CA SER A 148 13.51 4.52 -4.45
C SER A 148 13.28 3.60 -3.26
N PHE A 149 13.44 2.30 -3.49
CA PHE A 149 13.68 1.36 -2.41
C PHE A 149 14.96 0.56 -2.68
N GLU A 150 15.63 0.18 -1.61
CA GLU A 150 16.81 -0.68 -1.64
C GLU A 150 16.45 -2.04 -1.09
N VAL A 151 16.82 -3.10 -1.81
CA VAL A 151 16.70 -4.49 -1.38
C VAL A 151 18.09 -5.02 -1.06
N SER A 152 18.26 -5.52 0.16
CA SER A 152 19.41 -6.32 0.58
C SER A 152 18.94 -7.71 1.00
N ILE A 153 19.72 -8.74 0.69
CA ILE A 153 19.38 -10.13 1.03
C ILE A 153 20.54 -10.72 1.84
N ALA A 154 20.24 -11.20 3.04
CA ALA A 154 21.20 -11.88 3.90
C ALA A 154 20.49 -13.02 4.64
N GLU A 155 21.10 -14.21 4.64
CA GLU A 155 20.58 -15.39 5.36
C GLU A 155 19.10 -15.72 5.01
N GLY A 156 18.71 -15.52 3.75
CA GLY A 156 17.34 -15.76 3.28
C GLY A 156 16.33 -14.66 3.63
N LYS A 157 16.72 -13.64 4.40
CA LYS A 157 15.87 -12.50 4.75
C LYS A 157 16.08 -11.33 3.79
N HIS A 158 14.99 -10.66 3.47
CA HIS A 158 15.00 -9.42 2.70
C HIS A 158 14.97 -8.24 3.67
N THR A 159 15.88 -7.29 3.48
CA THR A 159 15.77 -5.96 4.08
C THR A 159 15.41 -4.99 2.98
N ILE A 160 14.25 -4.35 3.10
CA ILE A 160 13.74 -3.37 2.14
C ILE A 160 13.67 -2.01 2.82
N LYS A 161 14.46 -1.06 2.33
CA LYS A 161 14.48 0.32 2.82
C LYS A 161 13.85 1.23 1.79
N CYS A 162 12.73 1.84 2.15
CA CYS A 162 11.99 2.74 1.29
C CYS A 162 12.47 4.17 1.49
N ASN A 163 12.44 4.98 0.43
CA ASN A 163 12.60 6.42 0.48
C ASN A 163 11.76 7.02 -0.64
N PHE A 164 10.50 7.32 -0.32
CA PHE A 164 9.50 7.76 -1.28
C PHE A 164 9.03 9.18 -1.01
N THR A 165 8.64 9.84 -2.10
CA THR A 165 7.85 11.07 -2.07
C THR A 165 6.49 10.78 -2.67
N LEU A 166 5.43 11.02 -1.89
CA LEU A 166 4.05 10.84 -2.32
C LEU A 166 3.59 12.01 -3.20
N ALA A 167 2.47 11.84 -3.89
CA ALA A 167 1.90 12.86 -4.76
C ALA A 167 1.55 14.19 -4.03
N ASP A 168 1.31 14.13 -2.72
CA ASP A 168 1.08 15.31 -1.86
C ASP A 168 2.37 15.83 -1.21
N SER A 169 3.55 15.41 -1.71
CA SER A 169 4.89 15.74 -1.19
C SER A 169 5.23 15.15 0.18
N THR A 170 4.37 14.32 0.78
CA THR A 170 4.72 13.57 2.00
C THR A 170 5.91 12.66 1.73
N LYS A 171 6.85 12.58 2.68
CA LYS A 171 8.01 11.67 2.60
C LYS A 171 7.76 10.43 3.45
N ILE A 172 8.10 9.26 2.91
CA ILE A 172 8.02 7.97 3.60
C ILE A 172 9.36 7.25 3.52
N THR A 173 9.90 6.86 4.67
CA THR A 173 11.20 6.19 4.85
C THR A 173 11.07 4.89 5.66
N GLY A 174 10.08 4.07 5.28
CA GLY A 174 9.79 2.80 5.96
C GLY A 174 10.83 1.70 5.74
N VAL A 175 10.81 0.70 6.61
CA VAL A 175 11.74 -0.45 6.57
C VAL A 175 10.98 -1.74 6.80
N TYR A 176 11.26 -2.75 5.98
CA TYR A 176 10.88 -4.15 6.18
C TYR A 176 12.14 -4.99 6.39
N SER A 177 12.08 -5.99 7.29
CA SER A 177 13.19 -6.93 7.49
C SER A 177 12.69 -8.30 7.91
N ASP A 178 12.33 -9.14 6.95
CA ASP A 178 12.02 -10.56 7.16
C ASP A 178 12.06 -11.36 5.84
N SER A 179 11.64 -12.61 5.88
CA SER A 179 11.45 -13.46 4.70
C SER A 179 10.16 -13.07 3.98
N LEU A 180 10.25 -12.82 2.67
CA LEU A 180 9.08 -12.56 1.82
C LEU A 180 8.58 -13.88 1.24
N LEU A 181 7.28 -14.13 1.39
CA LEU A 181 6.62 -15.18 0.63
C LEU A 181 6.64 -14.85 -0.86
N HIS A 182 6.84 -15.86 -1.70
CA HIS A 182 6.92 -15.72 -3.14
C HIS A 182 5.79 -16.49 -3.81
N PHE A 183 5.00 -15.80 -4.62
CA PHE A 183 3.93 -16.39 -5.42
C PHE A 183 4.24 -16.24 -6.91
N ASP A 184 4.24 -17.36 -7.63
CA ASP A 184 4.38 -17.36 -9.09
C ASP A 184 3.00 -17.18 -9.73
N GLN A 185 2.81 -16.02 -10.35
CA GLN A 185 1.62 -15.59 -11.08
C GLN A 185 1.90 -15.49 -12.59
N SER A 186 3.01 -16.03 -13.10
CA SER A 186 3.43 -15.90 -14.50
C SER A 186 2.49 -16.59 -15.51
N THR A 187 1.55 -17.40 -15.01
CA THR A 187 0.49 -18.01 -15.83
C THR A 187 -0.70 -17.08 -16.08
N ILE A 188 -0.79 -15.96 -15.35
CA ILE A 188 -1.83 -14.94 -15.56
C ILE A 188 -1.54 -14.19 -16.88
N PRO A 189 -2.50 -14.13 -17.82
CA PRO A 189 -2.31 -13.43 -19.09
C PRO A 189 -1.99 -11.94 -18.90
N ALA A 190 -1.22 -11.39 -19.83
CA ALA A 190 -1.01 -9.94 -19.92
C ALA A 190 -2.37 -9.21 -20.03
N GLY A 191 -2.54 -8.15 -19.25
CA GLY A 191 -3.77 -7.35 -19.23
C GLY A 191 -4.90 -7.93 -18.37
N ALA A 192 -4.77 -9.16 -17.85
CA ALA A 192 -5.72 -9.67 -16.86
C ALA A 192 -5.57 -8.91 -15.52
N THR A 193 -6.68 -8.72 -14.81
CA THR A 193 -6.66 -8.15 -13.46
C THR A 193 -5.80 -9.03 -12.57
N ARG A 194 -4.72 -8.46 -12.01
CA ARG A 194 -3.88 -9.13 -11.02
C ARG A 194 -4.68 -9.28 -9.73
N THR A 195 -4.96 -10.52 -9.33
CA THR A 195 -5.71 -10.83 -8.09
C THR A 195 -4.81 -10.58 -6.89
N LYS A 196 -5.02 -9.46 -6.20
CA LYS A 196 -4.27 -9.07 -4.99
C LYS A 196 -4.91 -9.71 -3.76
N LEU A 197 -4.20 -9.71 -2.62
CA LEU A 197 -4.85 -9.94 -1.31
C LEU A 197 -6.12 -9.10 -1.25
N LYS A 198 -7.21 -9.72 -0.82
CA LYS A 198 -8.45 -8.98 -0.61
C LYS A 198 -8.19 -8.00 0.52
N LEU A 199 -8.20 -6.71 0.19
CA LEU A 199 -8.26 -5.68 1.20
C LEU A 199 -9.67 -5.72 1.77
N GLN A 200 -9.79 -5.76 3.09
CA GLN A 200 -11.11 -5.81 3.69
C GLN A 200 -11.86 -4.51 3.38
N THR A 201 -12.75 -4.54 2.39
CA THR A 201 -13.80 -3.54 2.24
C THR A 201 -14.84 -3.88 3.33
N ARG A 202 -14.65 -3.32 4.53
CA ARG A 202 -15.59 -3.48 5.65
C ARG A 202 -16.83 -2.64 5.44
#